data_AF-A0A9P7X853-F1
#
_entry.id   AF-A0A9P7X853-F1
#
_cell.length_a   1.000
_cell.length_b   1.000
_cell.length_c   1.000
_cell.angle_alpha   90.00
_cell.angle_beta   90.00
_cell.angle_gamma   90.00
#
_symmetry.space_group_name_H-M   'P 1'
#
loop_
_entity.id
_entity.type
_entity.pdbx_description
1 polymer ?
#
loop_
_entity_poly.entity_id
_entity_poly.type
_entity_poly.pdbx_seq_one_letter_code
_entity_poly.pdbx_strand_id
1 'polypeptide(L)'
;MPGPSVNKQKSRQKHRANKAKRVNKEAEEEAKKVERVELVEIPPNESTTSGQTTESVSDAARPIQLSAPEYVSVIPAPPPSQPFLLDPGNGARVLDMMQFLESPFADPVCETDERCVDFASPEVFPILQQVLPFQVALILWYNVTRKSSRICPSCRRTYRLGDHLPPHLPDMRTSPDSKDHLLPQTALEQRLSGICSWMCFALASYRYPGSIAAWGNSNMTMPEELIEYMNGPGDPSVTDDESLGQLLRMTRNEESLGIDDLRAQQHMAFLVPNTDAVYVSEQAKGEPEEDEARGRTRRRQSF
;
A
#
# COMPACT_ATOMS: atom_id res chain seq x y z
N MET A 1 -4.84 7.60 44.94
CA MET A 1 -4.31 6.30 44.47
C MET A 1 -2.79 6.31 44.60
N PRO A 2 -2.16 5.31 45.25
CA PRO A 2 -0.70 5.25 45.35
C PRO A 2 -0.08 5.03 43.96
N GLY A 3 0.85 5.91 43.57
CA GLY A 3 1.54 5.85 42.28
C GLY A 3 2.48 4.63 42.17
N PRO A 4 2.82 4.21 40.94
CA PRO A 4 3.66 3.04 40.71
C PRO A 4 5.05 3.22 41.33
N SER A 5 5.49 2.21 42.07
CA SER A 5 6.78 2.16 42.76
C SER A 5 7.97 2.41 41.83
N VAL A 6 8.80 3.39 42.20
CA VAL A 6 10.06 3.79 41.52
C VAL A 6 11.00 2.61 41.28
N ASN A 7 10.92 1.55 42.10
CA ASN A 7 11.75 0.36 41.94
C ASN A 7 11.38 -0.48 40.70
N LYS A 8 10.12 -0.45 40.26
CA LYS A 8 9.66 -1.21 39.09
C LYS A 8 10.14 -0.59 37.78
N GLN A 9 10.27 0.75 37.73
CA GLN A 9 10.81 1.46 36.57
C GLN A 9 12.30 1.19 36.37
N LYS A 10 13.11 1.19 37.45
CA LYS A 10 14.55 0.88 37.35
C LYS A 10 14.83 -0.54 36.84
N SER A 11 14.02 -1.52 37.24
CA SER A 11 14.16 -2.90 36.75
C SER A 11 13.87 -3.03 35.25
N ARG A 12 12.79 -2.39 34.78
CA ARG A 12 12.43 -2.37 33.35
C ARG A 12 13.50 -1.70 32.50
N GLN A 13 14.09 -0.59 32.97
CA GLN A 13 15.15 0.12 32.24
C GLN A 13 16.43 -0.73 32.12
N LYS A 14 16.80 -1.49 33.17
CA LYS A 14 17.94 -2.41 33.14
C LYS A 14 17.74 -3.58 32.16
N HIS A 15 16.54 -4.14 32.10
CA HIS A 15 16.22 -5.20 31.14
C HIS A 15 16.26 -4.71 29.68
N ARG A 16 15.75 -3.50 29.41
CA ARG A 16 15.80 -2.90 28.06
C ARG A 16 17.24 -2.64 27.60
N ALA A 17 18.10 -2.11 28.48
CA ALA A 17 19.52 -1.89 28.17
C ALA A 17 20.28 -3.19 27.86
N ASN A 18 19.98 -4.28 28.57
CA ASN A 18 20.58 -5.58 28.31
C ASN A 18 20.08 -6.22 27.00
N LYS A 19 18.80 -6.03 26.64
CA LYS A 19 18.25 -6.52 25.37
C LYS A 19 18.90 -5.82 24.17
N ALA A 20 19.04 -4.49 24.21
CA ALA A 20 19.69 -3.72 23.15
C ALA A 20 21.16 -4.12 22.91
N LYS A 21 21.90 -4.44 23.97
CA LYS A 21 23.30 -4.92 23.86
C LYS A 21 23.43 -6.29 23.18
N ARG A 22 22.43 -7.18 23.32
CA ARG A 22 22.45 -8.49 22.64
C ARG A 22 22.18 -8.37 21.15
N VAL A 23 21.19 -7.56 20.78
CA VAL A 23 20.83 -7.32 19.36
C VAL A 23 21.99 -6.71 18.58
N ASN A 24 22.69 -5.71 19.15
CA ASN A 24 23.87 -5.14 18.49
C ASN A 24 25.02 -6.14 18.30
N LYS A 25 25.19 -7.09 19.25
CA LYS A 25 26.25 -8.09 19.15
C LYS A 25 25.95 -9.13 18.05
N GLU A 26 24.69 -9.55 17.94
CA GLU A 26 24.26 -10.49 16.89
C GLU A 26 24.38 -9.86 15.49
N ALA A 27 24.00 -8.59 15.32
CA ALA A 27 24.16 -7.87 14.05
C ALA A 27 25.63 -7.73 13.62
N GLU A 28 26.56 -7.50 14.56
CA GLU A 28 28.00 -7.40 14.26
C GLU A 28 28.62 -8.76 13.87
N GLU A 29 28.14 -9.86 14.46
CA GLU A 29 28.57 -11.21 14.09
C GLU A 29 28.03 -11.64 12.71
N GLU A 30 26.81 -11.23 12.35
CA GLU A 30 26.23 -11.51 11.05
C GLU A 30 26.91 -10.73 9.91
N ALA A 31 27.25 -9.46 10.14
CA ALA A 31 27.98 -8.64 9.18
C ALA A 31 29.37 -9.22 8.84
N LYS A 32 30.08 -9.78 9.84
CA LYS A 32 31.38 -10.45 9.63
C LYS A 32 31.29 -11.77 8.86
N LYS A 33 30.11 -12.41 8.81
CA LYS A 33 29.92 -13.67 8.10
C LYS A 33 29.72 -13.48 6.59
N VAL A 34 29.14 -12.35 6.19
CA VAL A 34 28.87 -12.02 4.78
C VAL A 34 30.15 -11.65 4.02
N GLU A 35 31.12 -11.03 4.69
CA GLU A 35 32.38 -10.58 4.07
C GLU A 35 33.32 -11.73 3.63
N ARG A 36 33.03 -12.98 4.03
CA ARG A 36 33.92 -14.13 3.75
C ARG A 36 33.57 -14.94 2.50
N VAL A 37 32.48 -14.64 1.81
CA VAL A 37 31.98 -15.47 0.70
C VAL A 37 31.79 -14.65 -0.57
N GLU A 38 32.87 -14.18 -1.21
CA GLU A 38 32.78 -13.77 -2.62
C GLU A 38 34.15 -13.75 -3.32
N LEU A 39 34.49 -14.84 -4.00
CA LEU A 39 35.32 -14.83 -5.21
C LEU A 39 35.20 -16.20 -5.90
N VAL A 40 34.17 -16.34 -6.74
CA VAL A 40 34.10 -17.41 -7.74
C VAL A 40 33.93 -16.73 -9.10
N GLU A 41 35.00 -16.78 -9.89
CA GLU A 41 35.04 -16.26 -11.26
C GLU A 41 34.12 -17.09 -12.18
N ILE A 42 33.24 -16.41 -12.91
CA ILE A 42 32.38 -17.00 -13.94
C ILE A 42 33.06 -16.79 -15.30
N PRO A 43 33.25 -17.84 -16.13
CA PRO A 43 33.86 -17.72 -17.45
C PRO A 43 32.88 -17.13 -18.50
N PRO A 44 33.41 -16.52 -19.58
CA PRO A 44 32.60 -15.92 -20.63
C PRO A 44 32.07 -16.99 -21.58
N ASN A 45 30.77 -16.95 -21.87
CA ASN A 45 30.16 -17.81 -22.87
C ASN A 45 29.97 -17.04 -24.18
N GLU A 46 30.69 -17.48 -25.21
CA GLU A 46 30.53 -17.04 -26.59
C GLU A 46 29.32 -17.73 -27.24
N SER A 47 28.77 -17.06 -28.26
CA SER A 47 28.30 -17.64 -29.54
C SER A 47 26.81 -17.47 -29.89
N THR A 48 26.63 -17.00 -31.14
CA THR A 48 25.74 -17.55 -32.19
C THR A 48 24.56 -16.68 -32.68
N THR A 49 24.88 -15.84 -33.67
CA THR A 49 24.46 -15.90 -35.09
C THR A 49 23.01 -16.25 -35.49
N SER A 50 22.35 -15.24 -36.09
CA SER A 50 21.52 -15.19 -37.32
C SER A 50 20.29 -16.11 -37.54
N GLY A 51 19.21 -15.47 -38.00
CA GLY A 51 18.15 -16.11 -38.82
C GLY A 51 17.21 -15.07 -39.45
N GLN A 52 17.57 -14.59 -40.65
CA GLN A 52 16.65 -13.87 -41.56
C GLN A 52 15.70 -14.88 -42.22
N THR A 53 14.41 -14.55 -42.32
CA THR A 53 13.46 -15.25 -43.18
C THR A 53 12.71 -14.21 -44.01
N THR A 54 13.02 -14.17 -45.30
CA THR A 54 12.32 -13.38 -46.32
C THR A 54 11.27 -14.27 -46.98
N GLU A 55 9.99 -13.97 -46.78
CA GLU A 55 8.91 -14.61 -47.52
C GLU A 55 8.58 -13.77 -48.77
N SER A 56 8.77 -14.39 -49.92
CA SER A 56 8.31 -13.92 -51.22
C SER A 56 6.97 -14.57 -51.53
N VAL A 57 5.94 -13.75 -51.79
CA VAL A 57 4.63 -14.23 -52.26
C VAL A 57 4.34 -13.59 -53.61
N SER A 58 4.03 -14.47 -54.55
CA SER A 58 3.85 -14.25 -55.98
C SER A 58 2.51 -13.63 -56.33
N ASP A 59 2.56 -12.60 -57.17
CA ASP A 59 1.44 -11.95 -57.82
C ASP A 59 0.85 -12.83 -58.92
N ALA A 60 -0.39 -13.30 -58.73
CA ALA A 60 -1.23 -13.86 -59.77
C ALA A 60 -2.42 -12.93 -60.03
N ALA A 61 -2.35 -12.22 -61.16
CA ALA A 61 -3.36 -11.27 -61.62
C ALA A 61 -4.74 -11.95 -61.80
N ARG A 62 -5.66 -11.64 -60.89
CA ARG A 62 -7.09 -11.97 -61.03
C ARG A 62 -7.85 -10.80 -61.66
N PRO A 63 -8.82 -11.06 -62.54
CA PRO A 63 -9.64 -10.03 -63.17
C PRO A 63 -10.50 -9.30 -62.14
N ILE A 64 -10.47 -7.97 -62.19
CA ILE A 64 -11.15 -7.05 -61.29
C ILE A 64 -12.66 -7.10 -61.58
N GLN A 65 -13.42 -7.73 -60.70
CA GLN A 65 -14.87 -7.55 -60.64
C GLN A 65 -15.17 -6.24 -59.90
N LEU A 66 -15.76 -5.26 -60.61
CA LEU A 66 -16.33 -4.06 -60.02
C LEU A 66 -17.63 -4.43 -59.29
N SER A 67 -17.53 -4.75 -58.00
CA SER A 67 -18.69 -4.78 -57.10
C SER A 67 -19.10 -3.36 -56.72
N ALA A 68 -20.41 -3.17 -56.51
CA ALA A 68 -20.99 -1.89 -56.09
C ALA A 68 -20.29 -1.38 -54.81
N PRO A 69 -20.12 -0.05 -54.64
CA PRO A 69 -19.43 0.51 -53.49
C PRO A 69 -20.19 0.15 -52.21
N GLU A 70 -19.63 -0.78 -51.44
CA GLU A 70 -20.06 -1.01 -50.08
C GLU A 70 -19.87 0.29 -49.31
N TYR A 71 -20.95 0.79 -48.72
CA TYR A 71 -20.91 1.92 -47.81
C TYR A 71 -20.18 1.45 -46.56
N VAL A 72 -18.85 1.59 -46.56
CA VAL A 72 -18.00 1.36 -45.39
C VAL A 72 -18.36 2.46 -44.40
N SER A 73 -19.20 2.10 -43.42
CA SER A 73 -19.43 2.91 -42.23
C SER A 73 -18.07 3.14 -41.58
N VAL A 74 -17.46 4.29 -41.82
CA VAL A 74 -16.22 4.72 -41.17
C VAL A 74 -16.53 4.88 -39.69
N ILE A 75 -16.29 3.83 -38.91
CA ILE A 75 -16.35 3.91 -37.45
C ILE A 75 -15.30 4.94 -37.05
N PRO A 76 -15.68 6.04 -36.36
CA PRO A 76 -14.72 7.01 -35.89
C PRO A 76 -13.65 6.28 -35.06
N ALA A 77 -12.37 6.50 -35.39
CA ALA A 77 -11.30 5.94 -34.60
C ALA A 77 -11.51 6.33 -33.12
N PRO A 78 -11.38 5.39 -32.17
CA PRO A 78 -11.52 5.73 -30.77
C PRO A 78 -10.53 6.84 -30.41
N PRO A 79 -10.91 7.76 -29.50
CA PRO A 79 -10.00 8.80 -29.06
C PRO A 79 -8.71 8.16 -28.53
N PRO A 80 -7.55 8.81 -28.69
CA PRO A 80 -6.30 8.29 -28.17
C PRO A 80 -6.44 8.05 -26.66
N SER A 81 -6.07 6.85 -26.21
CA SER A 81 -6.06 6.49 -24.79
C SER A 81 -5.20 7.50 -24.02
N GLN A 82 -5.72 8.00 -22.90
CA GLN A 82 -4.92 8.86 -22.01
C GLN A 82 -3.67 8.11 -21.56
N PRO A 83 -2.51 8.78 -21.44
CA PRO A 83 -1.31 8.13 -20.94
C PRO A 83 -1.53 7.68 -19.50
N PHE A 84 -1.18 6.42 -19.19
CA PHE A 84 -1.26 5.87 -17.83
C PHE A 84 0.00 6.13 -17.00
N LEU A 85 1.08 6.62 -17.62
CA LEU A 85 2.33 7.04 -17.00
C LEU A 85 2.72 8.45 -17.45
N LEU A 86 3.22 9.26 -16.51
CA LEU A 86 3.75 10.59 -16.76
C LEU A 86 5.10 10.77 -16.06
N ASP A 87 6.14 11.14 -16.79
CA ASP A 87 7.44 11.50 -16.19
C ASP A 87 7.68 13.02 -16.29
N PRO A 88 7.64 13.77 -15.16
CA PRO A 88 7.95 15.19 -15.13
C PRO A 88 9.47 15.50 -15.14
N GLY A 89 10.34 14.49 -15.29
CA GLY A 89 11.80 14.62 -15.30
C GLY A 89 12.48 14.22 -13.98
N ASN A 90 11.70 13.76 -12.99
CA ASN A 90 12.21 13.22 -11.72
C ASN A 90 11.60 11.83 -11.40
N GLY A 91 11.33 11.06 -12.45
CA GLY A 91 10.86 9.68 -12.38
C GLY A 91 9.40 9.54 -12.81
N ALA A 92 9.06 8.42 -13.42
CA ALA A 92 7.70 8.16 -13.90
C ALA A 92 6.69 8.10 -12.75
N ARG A 93 5.48 8.63 -12.98
CA ARG A 93 4.33 8.62 -12.09
C ARG A 93 3.19 7.82 -12.70
N VAL A 94 2.59 6.93 -11.91
CA VAL A 94 1.41 6.17 -12.32
C VAL A 94 0.17 7.04 -12.22
N LEU A 95 -0.51 7.24 -13.35
CA LEU A 95 -1.79 7.94 -13.43
C LEU A 95 -2.97 6.98 -13.32
N ASP A 96 -2.88 5.82 -14.00
CA ASP A 96 -3.85 4.74 -13.95
C ASP A 96 -3.17 3.45 -13.48
N MET A 97 -3.48 3.03 -12.26
CA MET A 97 -2.92 1.83 -11.64
C MET A 97 -3.31 0.55 -12.36
N MET A 98 -4.54 0.44 -12.88
CA MET A 98 -5.00 -0.80 -13.51
C MET A 98 -4.27 -1.01 -14.84
N GLN A 99 -4.24 0.02 -15.68
CA GLN A 99 -3.48 -0.03 -16.93
C GLN A 99 -1.97 -0.24 -16.68
N PHE A 100 -1.41 0.35 -15.63
CA PHE A 100 -0.01 0.12 -15.26
C PHE A 100 0.25 -1.35 -14.92
N LEU A 101 -0.60 -2.01 -14.14
CA LEU A 101 -0.45 -3.42 -13.75
C LEU A 101 -0.56 -4.39 -14.93
N GLU A 102 -1.32 -4.03 -15.97
CA GLU A 102 -1.44 -4.78 -17.22
C GLU A 102 -0.28 -4.50 -18.20
N SER A 103 0.47 -3.42 -17.96
CA SER A 103 1.55 -2.97 -18.82
C SER A 103 2.86 -3.76 -18.57
N PRO A 104 3.78 -3.79 -19.56
CA PRO A 104 5.11 -4.38 -19.37
C PRO A 104 6.01 -3.58 -18.42
N PHE A 105 5.57 -2.41 -17.93
CA PHE A 105 6.32 -1.62 -16.96
C PHE A 105 6.14 -2.12 -15.51
N ALA A 106 5.10 -2.91 -15.24
CA ALA A 106 4.88 -3.53 -13.95
C ALA A 106 5.73 -4.80 -13.82
N ASP A 107 6.49 -4.90 -12.73
CA ASP A 107 7.21 -6.12 -12.43
C ASP A 107 6.20 -7.23 -12.03
N PRO A 108 6.44 -8.48 -12.45
CA PRO A 108 5.58 -9.61 -12.08
C PRO A 108 5.60 -9.85 -10.57
N VAL A 109 4.57 -10.53 -10.08
CA VAL A 109 4.53 -11.00 -8.68
C VAL A 109 5.74 -11.89 -8.41
N CYS A 110 6.37 -11.70 -7.26
CA CYS A 110 7.51 -12.50 -6.83
C CYS A 110 7.02 -13.84 -6.27
N GLU A 111 7.42 -14.95 -6.90
CA GLU A 111 7.04 -16.30 -6.48
C GLU A 111 8.06 -16.95 -5.52
N THR A 112 9.26 -16.34 -5.38
CA THR A 112 10.36 -16.91 -4.60
C THR A 112 10.34 -16.53 -3.12
N ASP A 113 9.56 -15.50 -2.77
CA ASP A 113 9.48 -14.98 -1.41
C ASP A 113 8.12 -15.37 -0.82
N GLU A 114 8.14 -16.08 0.31
CA GLU A 114 6.95 -16.58 1.02
C GLU A 114 5.97 -15.45 1.30
N ARG A 115 6.46 -14.27 1.71
CA ARG A 115 5.61 -13.11 1.96
C ARG A 115 4.94 -12.61 0.68
N CYS A 116 5.65 -12.61 -0.45
CA CYS A 116 5.04 -12.19 -1.71
C CYS A 116 3.92 -13.15 -2.13
N VAL A 117 4.13 -14.46 -1.96
CA VAL A 117 3.15 -15.50 -2.28
C VAL A 117 1.90 -15.38 -1.41
N ASP A 118 2.06 -15.21 -0.10
CA ASP A 118 0.94 -15.08 0.84
C ASP A 118 0.06 -13.87 0.51
N PHE A 119 0.70 -12.73 0.20
CA PHE A 119 0.00 -11.49 -0.15
C PHE A 119 -0.55 -11.48 -1.58
N ALA A 120 -0.07 -12.37 -2.44
CA ALA A 120 -0.61 -12.56 -3.79
C ALA A 120 -1.91 -13.39 -3.80
N SER A 121 -2.29 -13.97 -2.66
CA SER A 121 -3.57 -14.68 -2.53
C SER A 121 -4.75 -13.79 -2.93
N PRO A 122 -5.72 -14.31 -3.70
CA PRO A 122 -6.88 -13.53 -4.17
C PRO A 122 -7.76 -13.00 -3.02
N GLU A 123 -7.63 -13.55 -1.82
CA GLU A 123 -8.38 -13.13 -0.63
C GLU A 123 -7.81 -11.85 0.01
N VAL A 124 -6.53 -11.57 -0.17
CA VAL A 124 -5.83 -10.48 0.53
C VAL A 124 -6.27 -9.11 0.01
N PHE A 125 -6.40 -8.94 -1.30
CA PHE A 125 -6.77 -7.65 -1.88
C PHE A 125 -8.17 -7.17 -1.44
N PRO A 126 -9.23 -8.00 -1.46
CA PRO A 126 -10.53 -7.64 -0.89
C PRO A 126 -10.47 -7.20 0.58
N ILE A 127 -9.59 -7.81 1.40
CA ILE A 127 -9.40 -7.40 2.80
C ILE A 127 -8.76 -6.01 2.87
N LEU A 128 -7.74 -5.74 2.04
CA LEU A 128 -7.11 -4.41 1.97
C LEU A 128 -8.12 -3.33 1.57
N GLN A 129 -9.04 -3.62 0.64
CA GLN A 129 -10.07 -2.67 0.21
C GLN A 129 -11.10 -2.30 1.30
N GLN A 130 -11.22 -3.09 2.37
CA GLN A 130 -12.11 -2.76 3.47
C GLN A 130 -11.54 -1.66 4.37
N VAL A 131 -10.22 -1.48 4.37
CA VAL A 131 -9.51 -0.54 5.24
C VAL A 131 -8.79 0.58 4.48
N LEU A 132 -8.56 0.40 3.18
CA LEU A 132 -7.89 1.37 2.33
C LEU A 132 -8.72 1.67 1.08
N PRO A 133 -8.67 2.92 0.57
CA PRO A 133 -9.20 3.26 -0.75
C PRO A 133 -8.57 2.38 -1.83
N PHE A 134 -9.34 2.08 -2.87
CA PHE A 134 -8.96 1.18 -3.95
C PHE A 134 -7.54 1.41 -4.50
N GLN A 135 -7.19 2.66 -4.81
CA GLN A 135 -5.89 3.02 -5.39
C GLN A 135 -4.74 2.74 -4.41
N VAL A 136 -4.94 3.07 -3.13
CA VAL A 136 -3.92 2.86 -2.07
C VAL A 136 -3.78 1.38 -1.75
N ALA A 137 -4.88 0.63 -1.74
CA ALA A 137 -4.87 -0.83 -1.59
C ALA A 137 -4.10 -1.50 -2.73
N LEU A 138 -4.29 -1.07 -3.99
CA LEU A 138 -3.56 -1.60 -5.15
C LEU A 138 -2.07 -1.30 -5.08
N ILE A 139 -1.70 -0.08 -4.69
CA ILE A 139 -0.29 0.31 -4.51
C ILE A 139 0.36 -0.52 -3.40
N LEU A 140 -0.32 -0.69 -2.26
CA LEU A 140 0.18 -1.52 -1.16
C LEU A 140 0.35 -2.97 -1.60
N TRP A 141 -0.66 -3.54 -2.25
CA TRP A 141 -0.61 -4.89 -2.80
C TRP A 141 0.56 -5.06 -3.78
N TYR A 142 0.74 -4.11 -4.70
CA TYR A 142 1.88 -4.09 -5.63
C TYR A 142 3.21 -4.07 -4.88
N ASN A 143 3.39 -3.15 -3.93
CA ASN A 143 4.65 -2.99 -3.21
C ASN A 143 5.03 -4.23 -2.40
N VAL A 144 4.06 -4.95 -1.85
CA VAL A 144 4.31 -6.12 -0.98
C VAL A 144 4.56 -7.38 -1.79
N THR A 145 3.92 -7.54 -2.94
CA THR A 145 4.03 -8.76 -3.76
C THR A 145 5.17 -8.70 -4.79
N ARG A 146 5.94 -7.60 -4.83
CA ARG A 146 7.10 -7.45 -5.73
C ARG A 146 8.38 -7.38 -4.91
N LYS A 147 9.44 -8.03 -5.43
CA LYS A 147 10.74 -8.11 -4.77
C LYS A 147 11.40 -6.75 -4.57
N SER A 148 11.42 -5.91 -5.60
CA SER A 148 12.15 -4.63 -5.58
C SER A 148 11.43 -3.46 -6.21
N SER A 149 10.50 -3.67 -7.14
CA SER A 149 9.72 -2.58 -7.73
C SER A 149 8.72 -2.00 -6.73
N ARG A 150 8.65 -0.67 -6.69
CA ARG A 150 7.81 0.10 -5.75
C ARG A 150 7.09 1.22 -6.48
N ILE A 151 5.93 1.57 -5.95
CA ILE A 151 5.16 2.76 -6.29
C ILE A 151 4.95 3.53 -4.99
N CYS A 152 5.38 4.78 -4.95
CA CYS A 152 5.15 5.62 -3.78
C CYS A 152 3.66 5.94 -3.62
N PRO A 153 3.03 5.61 -2.48
CA PRO A 153 1.60 5.87 -2.29
C PRO A 153 1.28 7.36 -2.30
N SER A 154 2.17 8.23 -1.81
CA SER A 154 1.92 9.68 -1.72
C SER A 154 2.05 10.44 -3.04
N CYS A 155 2.93 10.00 -3.95
CA CYS A 155 3.21 10.75 -5.19
C CYS A 155 3.15 9.90 -6.47
N ARG A 156 2.83 8.61 -6.32
CA ARG A 156 2.72 7.60 -7.39
C ARG A 156 3.99 7.39 -8.21
N ARG A 157 5.15 7.81 -7.69
CA ARG A 157 6.46 7.60 -8.34
C ARG A 157 6.81 6.12 -8.37
N THR A 158 7.15 5.60 -9.55
CA THR A 158 7.73 4.26 -9.68
C THR A 158 9.25 4.31 -9.44
N TYR A 159 9.77 3.30 -8.76
CA TYR A 159 11.20 3.15 -8.50
C TYR A 159 11.55 1.72 -8.07
N ARG A 160 12.84 1.39 -8.00
CA ARG A 160 13.34 0.14 -7.42
C ARG A 160 14.00 0.40 -6.07
N LEU A 161 13.89 -0.55 -5.16
CA LEU A 161 14.57 -0.49 -3.87
C LEU A 161 16.09 -0.33 -4.06
N GLY A 162 16.66 0.70 -3.43
CA GLY A 162 18.08 1.06 -3.57
C GLY A 162 18.35 2.14 -4.61
N ASP A 163 17.35 2.55 -5.41
CA ASP A 163 17.52 3.64 -6.37
C ASP A 163 17.80 4.98 -5.68
N HIS A 164 18.70 5.76 -6.28
CA HIS A 164 18.90 7.16 -5.93
C HIS A 164 17.90 8.03 -6.68
N LEU A 165 16.88 8.49 -5.95
CA LEU A 165 15.76 9.21 -6.54
C LEU A 165 15.99 10.72 -6.55
N PRO A 166 15.80 11.42 -7.68
CA PRO A 166 15.91 12.88 -7.72
C PRO A 166 14.87 13.54 -6.81
N PRO A 167 15.18 14.67 -6.17
CA PRO A 167 14.26 15.35 -5.26
C PRO A 167 12.96 15.78 -5.98
N HIS A 168 11.88 15.94 -5.21
CA HIS A 168 10.60 16.42 -5.75
C HIS A 168 10.66 17.89 -6.20
N LEU A 169 11.47 18.71 -5.51
CA LEU A 169 11.64 20.12 -5.78
C LEU A 169 13.08 20.37 -6.26
N PRO A 170 13.30 20.89 -7.48
CA PRO A 170 14.64 21.10 -8.04
C PRO A 170 15.46 22.15 -7.28
N ASP A 171 14.78 23.10 -6.59
CA ASP A 171 15.42 24.19 -5.85
C ASP A 171 15.68 23.87 -4.37
N MET A 172 15.20 22.72 -3.88
CA MET A 172 15.79 22.10 -2.69
C MET A 172 17.15 21.55 -3.14
N ARG A 173 18.10 22.46 -3.37
CA ARG A 173 19.52 22.14 -3.42
C ARG A 173 19.91 21.69 -2.02
N THR A 174 19.52 20.45 -1.72
CA THR A 174 20.35 19.52 -1.00
C THR A 174 21.78 19.85 -1.43
N SER A 175 22.58 20.37 -0.48
CA SER A 175 23.98 20.60 -0.77
C SER A 175 24.53 19.31 -1.39
N PRO A 176 25.53 19.35 -2.27
CA PRO A 176 26.14 18.12 -2.79
C PRO A 176 26.59 17.15 -1.68
N ASP A 177 26.66 17.62 -0.43
CA ASP A 177 26.94 16.87 0.79
C ASP A 177 25.71 16.41 1.62
N SER A 178 24.48 16.81 1.31
CA SER A 178 23.32 16.36 2.10
C SER A 178 23.00 14.93 1.70
N LYS A 179 23.63 14.01 2.43
CA LYS A 179 23.47 12.56 2.37
C LYS A 179 22.08 12.09 2.83
N ASP A 180 21.08 12.97 2.89
CA ASP A 180 19.73 12.67 3.39
C ASP A 180 19.05 11.53 2.60
N HIS A 181 19.35 11.42 1.29
CA HIS A 181 18.87 10.32 0.45
C HIS A 181 19.67 9.01 0.61
N LEU A 182 20.86 9.07 1.22
CA LEU A 182 21.72 7.93 1.53
C LEU A 182 21.58 7.48 2.98
N LEU A 183 20.73 8.15 3.75
CA LEU A 183 20.46 7.77 5.12
C LEU A 183 19.83 6.36 5.12
N PRO A 184 20.33 5.43 5.96
CA PRO A 184 19.76 4.09 6.11
C PRO A 184 18.25 4.12 6.31
N GLN A 185 17.72 5.16 6.95
CA GLN A 185 16.30 5.38 7.19
C GLN A 185 15.47 5.50 5.90
N THR A 186 15.99 6.12 4.85
CA THR A 186 15.28 6.20 3.56
C THR A 186 15.12 4.82 2.94
N ALA A 187 16.19 4.02 2.92
CA ALA A 187 16.14 2.66 2.41
C ALA A 187 15.20 1.77 3.24
N LEU A 188 15.21 1.93 4.57
CA LEU A 188 14.28 1.25 5.46
C LEU A 188 12.83 1.66 5.16
N GLU A 189 12.54 2.96 5.05
CA GLU A 189 11.20 3.42 4.75
C GLU A 189 10.69 2.91 3.39
N GLN A 190 11.53 2.98 2.35
CA GLN A 190 11.19 2.46 1.02
C GLN A 190 10.83 0.97 1.06
N ARG A 191 11.47 0.19 1.94
CA ARG A 191 11.15 -1.23 2.16
C ARG A 191 9.85 -1.41 2.94
N LEU A 192 9.65 -0.61 3.99
CA LEU A 192 8.50 -0.71 4.89
C LEU A 192 7.19 -0.32 4.19
N SER A 193 7.13 0.90 3.66
CA SER A 193 5.89 1.50 3.15
C SER A 193 5.86 1.70 1.64
N GLY A 194 7.00 1.58 0.97
CA GLY A 194 7.14 1.99 -0.42
C GLY A 194 7.16 3.51 -0.61
N ILE A 195 7.33 4.30 0.45
CA ILE A 195 7.45 5.76 0.33
C ILE A 195 8.86 6.13 -0.17
N CYS A 196 8.91 6.96 -1.21
CA CYS A 196 10.16 7.22 -1.93
C CYS A 196 11.06 8.30 -1.31
N SER A 197 10.53 9.17 -0.46
CA SER A 197 11.26 10.31 0.11
C SER A 197 10.67 10.80 1.42
N TRP A 198 11.48 11.51 2.21
CA TRP A 198 11.04 12.16 3.45
C TRP A 198 9.83 13.06 3.23
N MET A 199 9.81 13.83 2.14
CA MET A 199 8.69 14.72 1.80
C MET A 199 7.39 13.93 1.62
N CYS A 200 7.44 12.80 0.91
CA CYS A 200 6.27 11.95 0.73
C CYS A 200 5.80 11.30 2.04
N PHE A 201 6.71 11.07 2.98
CA PHE A 201 6.32 10.59 4.31
C PHE A 201 5.78 11.67 5.21
N ALA A 202 6.31 12.90 5.15
CA ALA A 202 5.72 14.04 5.82
C ALA A 202 4.26 14.24 5.38
N LEU A 203 3.97 14.07 4.08
CA LEU A 203 2.60 14.08 3.55
C LEU A 203 1.77 12.90 4.08
N ALA A 204 2.32 11.68 4.05
CA ALA A 204 1.60 10.50 4.52
C ALA A 204 1.32 10.51 6.04
N SER A 205 2.20 11.14 6.82
CA SER A 205 2.10 11.30 8.27
C SER A 205 1.28 12.50 8.70
N TYR A 206 0.71 13.28 7.75
CA TYR A 206 0.01 14.52 8.07
C TYR A 206 -1.19 14.32 9.00
N ARG A 207 -1.88 13.17 8.92
CA ARG A 207 -2.93 12.78 9.87
C ARG A 207 -2.43 12.53 11.30
N TYR A 208 -1.14 12.22 11.45
CA TYR A 208 -0.47 11.91 12.71
C TYR A 208 0.84 12.71 12.79
N PRO A 209 0.81 14.05 12.92
CA PRO A 209 2.01 14.86 12.82
C PRO A 209 3.09 14.52 13.86
N GLY A 210 2.71 13.92 15.01
CA GLY A 210 3.66 13.38 15.98
C GLY A 210 4.45 12.14 15.51
N SER A 211 4.08 11.54 14.37
CA SER A 211 4.68 10.31 13.83
C SER A 211 5.88 10.52 12.91
N ILE A 212 6.39 11.74 12.85
CA ILE A 212 7.63 12.08 12.13
C ILE A 212 8.80 11.17 12.54
N ALA A 213 8.87 10.77 13.82
CA ALA A 213 9.88 9.86 14.34
C ALA A 213 9.74 8.40 13.86
N ALA A 214 8.62 8.03 13.22
CA ALA A 214 8.38 6.70 12.67
C ALA A 214 9.10 6.44 11.34
N TRP A 215 9.71 7.46 10.73
CA TRP A 215 10.44 7.31 9.46
C TRP A 215 11.55 6.27 9.55
N GLY A 216 11.45 5.24 8.70
CA GLY A 216 12.39 4.13 8.69
C GLY A 216 12.34 3.23 9.93
N ASN A 217 11.35 3.40 10.81
CA ASN A 217 11.13 2.57 11.98
C ASN A 217 9.88 1.70 11.79
N SER A 218 9.97 0.44 12.22
CA SER A 218 8.82 -0.46 12.30
C SER A 218 8.30 -0.55 13.72
N ASN A 219 7.17 -1.25 13.92
CA ASN A 219 6.58 -1.40 15.25
C ASN A 219 7.53 -2.08 16.24
N MET A 220 8.50 -2.88 15.78
CA MET A 220 9.47 -3.52 16.66
C MET A 220 10.54 -2.56 17.21
N THR A 221 10.87 -1.51 16.45
CA THR A 221 11.91 -0.53 16.81
C THR A 221 11.34 0.76 17.40
N MET A 222 10.06 1.02 17.16
CA MET A 222 9.36 2.23 17.58
C MET A 222 9.06 2.24 19.09
N PRO A 223 9.10 3.41 19.76
CA PRO A 223 8.62 3.55 21.13
C PRO A 223 7.12 3.21 21.24
N GLU A 224 6.72 2.52 22.31
CA GLU A 224 5.33 2.13 22.57
C GLU A 224 4.39 3.33 22.54
N GLU A 225 4.82 4.47 23.08
CA GLU A 225 4.02 5.70 23.12
C GLU A 225 3.70 6.21 21.72
N LEU A 226 4.62 6.01 20.77
CA LEU A 226 4.41 6.41 19.38
C LEU A 226 3.53 5.40 18.63
N ILE A 227 3.65 4.11 18.92
CA ILE A 227 2.76 3.06 18.39
C ILE A 227 1.32 3.33 18.85
N GLU A 228 1.12 3.60 20.14
CA GLU A 228 -0.18 3.96 20.71
C GLU A 228 -0.75 5.22 20.05
N TYR A 229 0.07 6.25 19.86
CA TYR A 229 -0.32 7.47 19.17
C TYR A 229 -0.76 7.22 17.71
N MET A 230 0.00 6.42 16.95
CA MET A 230 -0.36 6.06 15.56
C MET A 230 -1.59 5.15 15.47
N ASN A 231 -1.85 4.35 16.49
CA ASN A 231 -3.05 3.52 16.59
C ASN A 231 -4.31 4.30 17.00
N GLY A 232 -4.13 5.54 17.48
CA GLY A 232 -5.22 6.46 17.82
C GLY A 232 -6.03 6.95 16.62
N PRO A 233 -7.03 7.81 16.84
CA PRO A 233 -7.91 8.32 15.77
C PRO A 233 -7.24 9.30 14.78
N GLY A 234 -6.04 9.80 15.13
CA GLY A 234 -5.35 10.86 14.40
C GLY A 234 -5.93 12.25 14.66
N ASP A 235 -5.45 13.23 13.89
CA ASP A 235 -6.00 14.59 13.91
C ASP A 235 -7.36 14.62 13.17
N PRO A 236 -8.47 14.93 13.85
CA PRO A 236 -9.79 14.95 13.24
C PRO A 236 -9.98 16.08 12.23
N SER A 237 -9.09 17.10 12.22
CA SER A 237 -9.14 18.19 11.25
C SER A 237 -8.64 17.77 9.86
N VAL A 238 -7.90 16.67 9.77
CA VAL A 238 -7.38 16.14 8.50
C VAL A 238 -8.39 15.15 7.92
N THR A 239 -9.21 15.64 6.98
CA THR A 239 -10.24 14.83 6.29
C THR A 239 -9.77 14.26 4.95
N ASP A 240 -8.68 14.78 4.39
CA ASP A 240 -8.20 14.49 3.03
C ASP A 240 -6.79 13.88 3.05
N ASP A 241 -6.57 12.85 3.87
CA ASP A 241 -5.27 12.16 3.93
C ASP A 241 -5.14 11.04 2.89
N GLU A 242 -6.15 10.83 2.04
CA GLU A 242 -6.29 9.68 1.13
C GLU A 242 -6.04 8.33 1.82
N SER A 243 -6.24 8.23 3.15
CA SER A 243 -5.85 7.08 3.97
C SER A 243 -4.36 6.72 3.97
N LEU A 244 -3.47 7.67 3.66
CA LEU A 244 -2.03 7.48 3.76
C LEU A 244 -1.58 7.25 5.21
N GLY A 245 -2.25 7.89 6.18
CA GLY A 245 -1.98 7.65 7.61
C GLY A 245 -2.33 6.22 8.02
N GLN A 246 -3.42 5.68 7.47
CA GLN A 246 -3.80 4.28 7.66
C GLN A 246 -2.78 3.32 7.03
N LEU A 247 -2.32 3.61 5.81
CA LEU A 247 -1.26 2.83 5.15
C LEU A 247 0.03 2.84 5.97
N LEU A 248 0.44 3.99 6.51
CA LEU A 248 1.63 4.09 7.36
C LEU A 248 1.52 3.17 8.58
N ARG A 249 0.37 3.18 9.26
CA ARG A 249 0.09 2.32 10.41
C ARG A 249 0.20 0.84 10.05
N MET A 250 -0.44 0.42 8.95
CA MET A 250 -0.41 -0.97 8.49
C MET A 250 1.02 -1.41 8.16
N THR A 251 1.77 -0.58 7.43
CA THR A 251 3.14 -0.89 6.97
C THR A 251 4.18 -0.93 8.08
N ARG A 252 3.88 -0.45 9.29
CA ARG A 252 4.76 -0.66 10.46
C ARG A 252 4.70 -2.08 11.01
N ASN A 253 3.63 -2.83 10.73
CA ASN A 253 3.52 -4.25 11.06
C ASN A 253 4.13 -5.08 9.92
N GLU A 254 5.45 -5.23 9.93
CA GLU A 254 6.21 -5.79 8.81
C GLU A 254 5.74 -7.19 8.36
N GLU A 255 5.35 -8.07 9.28
CA GLU A 255 5.04 -9.46 8.94
C GLU A 255 3.67 -9.60 8.29
N SER A 256 2.62 -9.06 8.91
CA SER A 256 1.23 -9.31 8.50
C SER A 256 0.50 -8.09 7.94
N LEU A 257 1.07 -6.88 8.02
CA LEU A 257 0.38 -5.60 7.80
C LEU A 257 -0.87 -5.41 8.68
N GLY A 258 -1.04 -6.23 9.73
CA GLY A 258 -2.28 -6.31 10.52
C GLY A 258 -3.44 -7.02 9.80
N ILE A 259 -3.19 -7.72 8.70
CA ILE A 259 -4.23 -8.46 7.95
C ILE A 259 -4.78 -9.62 8.75
N ASP A 260 -3.97 -10.27 9.58
CA ASP A 260 -4.44 -11.39 10.40
C ASP A 260 -5.53 -10.96 11.39
N ASP A 261 -5.41 -9.75 11.95
CA ASP A 261 -6.45 -9.16 12.80
C ASP A 261 -7.74 -8.89 12.01
N LEU A 262 -7.62 -8.39 10.77
CA LEU A 262 -8.76 -8.13 9.89
C LEU A 262 -9.46 -9.44 9.46
N ARG A 263 -8.70 -10.49 9.16
CA ARG A 263 -9.24 -11.83 8.88
C ARG A 263 -9.99 -12.36 10.09
N ALA A 264 -9.40 -12.28 11.28
CA ALA A 264 -10.04 -12.74 12.50
C ALA A 264 -11.37 -12.00 12.77
N GLN A 265 -11.41 -10.68 12.52
CA GLN A 265 -12.64 -9.89 12.63
C GLN A 265 -13.72 -10.32 11.62
N GLN A 266 -13.35 -10.60 10.36
CA GLN A 266 -14.29 -11.11 9.37
C GLN A 266 -14.86 -12.47 9.76
N HIS A 267 -14.01 -13.41 10.19
CA HIS A 267 -14.47 -14.72 10.64
C HIS A 267 -15.45 -14.61 11.81
N MET A 268 -15.20 -13.71 12.76
CA MET A 268 -16.14 -13.46 13.85
C MET A 268 -17.47 -12.84 13.37
N ALA A 269 -17.45 -11.92 12.41
CA ALA A 269 -18.67 -11.33 11.84
C ALA A 269 -19.56 -12.38 11.14
N PHE A 270 -18.98 -13.41 10.54
CA PHE A 270 -19.73 -14.53 9.95
C PHE A 270 -20.27 -15.53 10.98
N LEU A 271 -19.58 -15.69 12.11
CA LEU A 271 -19.95 -16.66 13.15
C LEU A 271 -20.96 -16.13 14.17
N VAL A 272 -21.21 -14.82 14.22
CA VAL A 272 -22.32 -14.27 15.01
C VAL A 272 -23.59 -14.41 14.17
N PRO A 273 -24.46 -15.41 14.42
CA PRO A 273 -25.76 -15.47 13.74
C PRO A 273 -26.48 -14.16 14.00
N ASN A 274 -27.05 -13.58 12.94
CA ASN A 274 -27.79 -12.33 12.98
C ASN A 274 -29.04 -12.51 13.87
N THR A 275 -28.90 -12.34 15.18
CA THR A 275 -29.95 -12.58 16.18
C THR A 275 -31.13 -11.63 16.00
N ASP A 276 -30.94 -10.53 15.27
CA ASP A 276 -31.97 -9.53 15.00
C ASP A 276 -32.99 -10.02 13.96
N ALA A 277 -32.67 -11.06 13.17
CA ALA A 277 -33.60 -11.66 12.22
C ALA A 277 -34.66 -12.55 12.89
N VAL A 278 -34.48 -12.95 14.15
CA VAL A 278 -35.43 -13.84 14.87
C VAL A 278 -36.49 -13.03 15.62
N TYR A 279 -36.22 -11.77 15.97
CA TYR A 279 -37.11 -10.99 16.85
C TYR A 279 -38.29 -10.29 16.16
N VAL A 280 -38.36 -10.28 14.82
CA VAL A 280 -39.46 -9.62 14.07
C VAL A 280 -40.66 -10.57 13.84
N SER A 281 -40.57 -11.86 14.20
CA SER A 281 -41.64 -12.83 13.95
C SER A 281 -42.63 -13.06 15.11
N GLU A 282 -42.37 -12.51 16.31
CA GLU A 282 -43.25 -12.73 17.48
C GLU A 282 -44.22 -11.57 17.80
N GLN A 283 -44.11 -10.40 17.17
CA GLN A 283 -45.06 -9.28 17.42
C GLN A 283 -46.28 -9.25 16.48
N ALA A 284 -46.45 -10.23 15.58
CA ALA A 284 -47.60 -10.32 14.69
C ALA A 284 -48.79 -11.12 15.28
N LYS A 285 -48.88 -11.28 16.60
CA LYS A 285 -50.05 -11.89 17.27
C LYS A 285 -50.67 -10.93 18.29
N GLY A 286 -51.56 -10.10 17.76
CA GLY A 286 -52.86 -9.79 18.34
C GLY A 286 -52.89 -9.05 19.68
N GLU A 287 -53.12 -7.74 19.61
CA GLU A 287 -53.98 -7.08 20.60
C GLU A 287 -55.27 -6.65 19.89
N PRO A 288 -56.45 -7.02 20.44
CA PRO A 288 -57.73 -6.58 19.90
C PRO A 288 -57.93 -5.09 20.20
N GLU A 289 -58.45 -4.43 19.17
CA GLU A 289 -58.94 -3.06 19.13
C GLU A 289 -60.04 -2.85 20.19
N GLU A 290 -59.72 -2.15 21.28
CA GLU A 290 -60.71 -1.54 22.16
C GLU A 290 -60.82 -0.04 21.84
N ASP A 291 -61.92 0.27 21.16
CA ASP A 291 -62.63 1.54 21.23
C ASP A 291 -62.69 2.04 22.68
N GLU A 292 -62.25 3.28 22.96
CA GLU A 292 -63.10 4.27 23.64
C GLU A 292 -62.46 5.66 23.76
N ALA A 293 -63.10 6.60 23.05
CA ALA A 293 -63.57 7.88 23.58
C ALA A 293 -62.74 8.62 24.64
N ARG A 294 -62.07 9.71 24.21
CA ARG A 294 -61.96 11.04 24.87
C ARG A 294 -60.92 11.82 24.08
N GLY A 295 -61.10 13.06 23.63
CA GLY A 295 -61.98 14.12 24.04
C GLY A 295 -61.28 15.39 23.60
N ARG A 296 -62.00 16.25 22.88
CA ARG A 296 -61.59 17.59 22.42
C ARG A 296 -60.81 18.34 23.51
N THR A 297 -59.68 18.97 23.16
CA THR A 297 -59.53 20.40 23.47
C THR A 297 -58.60 21.12 22.48
N ARG A 298 -59.17 22.14 21.84
CA ARG A 298 -58.47 23.20 21.11
C ARG A 298 -57.49 23.93 22.04
N ARG A 299 -56.31 24.32 21.53
CA ARG A 299 -55.77 25.64 21.86
C ARG A 299 -54.96 26.23 20.72
N ARG A 300 -55.50 27.33 20.19
CA ARG A 300 -54.82 28.36 19.39
C ARG A 300 -53.79 29.09 20.26
N GLN A 301 -52.66 29.43 19.67
CA GLN A 301 -51.80 30.62 19.85
C GLN A 301 -50.81 30.53 18.67
N SER A 302 -50.70 31.38 17.65
CA SER A 302 -50.66 32.84 17.50
C SER A 302 -49.79 33.52 18.55
N PHE A 303 -48.49 33.65 18.25
CA PHE A 303 -47.84 34.88 17.79
C PHE A 303 -46.64 34.54 16.91
#